data_AF-A0AA41Y2B4-F1
#
_entry.id   AF-A0AA41Y2B4-F1
#
_cell.length_a   1.000
_cell.length_b   1.000
_cell.length_c   1.000
_cell.angle_alpha   90.00
_cell.angle_beta   90.00
_cell.angle_gamma   90.00
#
_symmetry.space_group_name_H-M   'P 1'
#
loop_
_entity.id
_entity.type
_entity.pdbx_description
1 polymer ?
#
loop_
_entity_poly.entity_id
_entity_poly.type
_entity_poly.pdbx_seq_one_letter_code
_entity_poly.pdbx_strand_id
1 'polypeptide(L)'
;MFKSVKILTWLVVILFATNLATILSVAYHIRAEQQKAPVAPTTEVPGDQRTRFFREQLTLSEEQVLTFREANRAFNRKAQSITGRLDILRKRMVAELTSEAADPQQLAQLANEIGEEHERLKMATADFYLEVKTICDDTQKEKLAGIFRSLLDSDEKVNLPQRQFRHKNRP
;
A
#
# COMPACT_ATOMS: atom_id res chain seq x y z
N MET A 1 -12.50 16.26 40.31
CA MET A 1 -11.25 15.60 39.86
C MET A 1 -11.38 14.11 39.48
N PHE A 2 -12.44 13.37 39.85
CA PHE A 2 -12.51 11.90 39.62
C PHE A 2 -13.31 11.43 38.37
N LYS A 3 -14.00 12.32 37.64
CA LYS A 3 -14.81 11.92 36.47
C LYS A 3 -13.96 11.63 35.23
N SER A 4 -12.90 12.43 34.99
CA SER A 4 -12.02 12.28 33.83
C SER A 4 -11.16 11.02 33.88
N VAL A 5 -10.73 10.58 35.07
CA VAL A 5 -9.96 9.33 35.24
C VAL A 5 -10.84 8.11 34.95
N LYS A 6 -12.10 8.12 35.39
CA LYS A 6 -13.06 7.03 35.10
C LYS A 6 -13.34 6.91 33.60
N ILE A 7 -13.45 8.04 32.89
CA ILE A 7 -13.61 8.06 31.43
C ILE A 7 -12.34 7.53 30.73
N LEU A 8 -11.16 7.91 31.21
CA LEU A 8 -9.89 7.40 30.69
C LEU A 8 -9.77 5.88 30.89
N THR A 9 -10.16 5.37 32.06
CA THR A 9 -10.19 3.92 32.34
C THR A 9 -11.16 3.19 31.43
N TRP A 10 -12.37 3.72 31.20
CA TRP A 10 -13.33 3.13 30.26
C TRP A 10 -12.82 3.16 28.81
N LEU A 11 -12.12 4.21 28.39
CA LEU A 11 -11.46 4.27 27.08
C LEU A 11 -10.36 3.20 26.94
N VAL A 12 -9.55 2.98 27.98
CA VAL A 12 -8.53 1.93 27.99
C VAL A 12 -9.14 0.53 27.95
N VAL A 13 -10.25 0.30 28.67
CA VAL A 13 -10.96 -1.00 28.66
C VAL A 13 -11.61 -1.25 27.30
N ILE A 14 -12.26 -0.25 26.70
CA ILE A 14 -12.84 -0.38 25.36
C ILE A 14 -11.74 -0.64 24.34
N LEU A 15 -10.62 0.10 24.40
CA LEU A 15 -9.44 -0.12 23.56
C LEU A 15 -8.91 -1.55 23.70
N PHE A 16 -8.84 -2.07 24.93
CA PHE A 16 -8.38 -3.43 25.18
C PHE A 16 -9.36 -4.50 24.65
N ALA A 17 -10.66 -4.32 24.90
CA ALA A 17 -11.70 -5.23 24.44
C ALA A 17 -11.81 -5.26 22.91
N THR A 18 -11.71 -4.12 22.23
CA THR A 18 -11.70 -4.07 20.76
C THR A 18 -10.45 -4.74 20.20
N ASN A 19 -9.27 -4.49 20.79
CA ASN A 19 -8.05 -5.20 20.41
C ASN A 19 -8.19 -6.72 20.57
N LEU A 20 -8.79 -7.19 21.68
CA LEU A 20 -8.97 -8.61 21.95
C LEU A 20 -9.99 -9.27 21.00
N ALA A 21 -11.11 -8.60 20.71
CA ALA A 21 -12.12 -9.06 19.76
C ALA A 21 -11.55 -9.15 18.33
N THR A 22 -10.72 -8.19 17.93
CA THR A 22 -10.04 -8.21 16.63
C THR A 22 -9.02 -9.35 16.56
N ILE A 23 -8.24 -9.61 17.61
CA ILE A 23 -7.30 -10.74 17.66
C ILE A 23 -8.03 -12.08 17.47
N LEU A 24 -9.14 -12.29 18.17
CA LEU A 24 -9.93 -13.52 18.05
C LEU A 24 -10.55 -13.69 16.66
N SER A 25 -11.10 -12.61 16.10
CA SER A 25 -11.70 -12.59 14.76
C SER A 25 -10.68 -12.91 13.66
N VAL A 26 -9.50 -12.28 13.72
CA VAL A 26 -8.41 -12.49 12.77
C VAL A 26 -7.82 -13.90 12.89
N ALA A 27 -7.64 -14.42 14.11
CA ALA A 27 -7.16 -15.78 14.31
C ALA A 27 -8.13 -16.84 13.74
N TYR A 28 -9.43 -16.60 13.84
CA TYR A 28 -10.45 -17.46 13.25
C TYR A 28 -10.41 -17.40 11.71
N HIS A 29 -10.30 -16.19 11.12
CA HIS A 29 -10.22 -15.99 9.67
C HIS A 29 -8.94 -16.56 9.05
N ILE A 30 -7.77 -16.37 9.68
CA ILE A 30 -6.49 -16.90 9.17
C ILE A 30 -6.49 -18.44 9.21
N ARG A 31 -7.04 -19.06 10.25
CA ARG A 31 -7.15 -20.53 10.31
C ARG A 31 -8.16 -21.08 9.29
N ALA A 32 -9.21 -20.33 8.98
CA ALA A 32 -10.18 -20.69 7.94
C ALA A 32 -9.62 -20.52 6.51
N GLU A 33 -8.80 -19.50 6.28
CA GLU A 33 -8.18 -19.19 4.98
C GLU A 33 -6.95 -20.05 4.66
N GLN A 34 -6.17 -20.49 5.68
CA GLN A 34 -5.01 -21.38 5.46
C GLN A 34 -5.37 -22.75 4.88
N GLN A 35 -6.65 -23.16 4.89
CA GLN A 35 -7.09 -24.41 4.26
C GLN A 35 -7.53 -24.24 2.79
N LYS A 36 -7.63 -23.01 2.26
CA LYS A 36 -8.00 -22.76 0.85
C LYS A 36 -7.35 -21.47 0.30
N ALA A 37 -6.37 -21.66 -0.60
CA ALA A 37 -5.94 -20.79 -1.70
C ALA A 37 -4.50 -20.21 -1.64
N PRO A 38 -3.85 -20.00 -2.81
CA PRO A 38 -2.43 -19.73 -2.94
C PRO A 38 -2.07 -18.24 -2.78
N VAL A 39 -0.83 -18.04 -2.33
CA VAL A 39 -0.07 -16.82 -2.03
C VAL A 39 -0.42 -15.59 -2.89
N ALA A 40 -0.90 -14.52 -2.23
CA ALA A 40 -0.93 -13.17 -2.79
C ALA A 40 0.49 -12.55 -2.72
N PRO A 41 1.00 -11.92 -3.80
CA PRO A 41 2.35 -11.37 -3.81
C PRO A 41 2.44 -10.06 -3.02
N THR A 42 3.53 -9.92 -2.27
CA THR A 42 3.95 -8.75 -1.50
C THR A 42 4.23 -7.53 -2.38
N THR A 43 3.89 -6.35 -1.85
CA THR A 43 3.74 -5.03 -2.51
C THR A 43 5.04 -4.35 -2.97
N GLU A 44 6.12 -5.10 -3.23
CA GLU A 44 7.35 -4.58 -3.83
C GLU A 44 7.80 -5.49 -4.96
N VAL A 45 7.06 -5.43 -6.06
CA VAL A 45 7.40 -6.12 -7.30
C VAL A 45 8.30 -5.19 -8.12
N PRO A 46 9.59 -5.52 -8.38
CA PRO A 46 10.47 -4.78 -9.28
C PRO A 46 9.82 -4.57 -10.66
N GLY A 47 10.13 -3.46 -11.35
CA GLY A 47 9.48 -3.09 -12.62
C GLY A 47 9.49 -4.17 -13.70
N ASP A 48 10.52 -5.03 -13.72
CA ASP A 48 10.58 -6.19 -14.64
C ASP A 48 9.58 -7.30 -14.28
N GLN A 49 9.34 -7.54 -13.00
CA GLN A 49 8.37 -8.53 -12.55
C GLN A 49 6.93 -8.06 -12.79
N ARG A 50 6.64 -6.75 -12.69
CA ARG A 50 5.32 -6.20 -13.06
C ARG A 50 5.06 -6.33 -14.56
N THR A 51 6.06 -6.02 -15.38
CA THR A 51 5.98 -6.19 -16.85
C THR A 51 5.66 -7.64 -17.22
N ARG A 52 6.35 -8.58 -16.57
CA ARG A 52 6.14 -10.01 -16.76
C ARG A 52 4.74 -10.45 -16.30
N PHE A 53 4.29 -9.95 -15.14
CA PHE A 53 2.95 -10.20 -14.61
C PHE A 53 1.85 -9.71 -15.55
N PHE A 54 1.90 -8.47 -16.00
CA PHE A 54 0.90 -7.93 -16.93
C PHE A 54 0.91 -8.67 -18.27
N ARG A 55 2.08 -9.02 -18.81
CA ARG A 55 2.17 -9.80 -20.05
C ARG A 55 1.54 -11.18 -19.90
N GLU A 56 1.82 -11.89 -18.80
CA GLU A 56 1.32 -13.24 -18.55
C GLU A 56 -0.19 -13.24 -18.26
N GLN A 57 -0.70 -12.23 -17.54
CA GLN A 57 -2.12 -12.13 -17.21
C GLN A 57 -2.98 -11.65 -18.39
N LEU A 58 -2.49 -10.65 -19.15
CA LEU A 58 -3.24 -10.08 -20.27
C LEU A 58 -3.04 -10.83 -21.58
N THR A 59 -2.08 -11.77 -21.66
CA THR A 59 -1.76 -12.51 -22.90
C THR A 59 -1.60 -11.56 -24.10
N LEU A 60 -0.77 -10.51 -23.92
CA LEU A 60 -0.54 -9.48 -24.94
C LEU A 60 0.18 -10.04 -26.17
N SER A 61 -0.21 -9.59 -27.37
CA SER A 61 0.50 -9.87 -28.61
C SER A 61 1.87 -9.19 -28.65
N GLU A 62 2.77 -9.62 -29.54
CA GLU A 62 4.10 -9.00 -29.67
C GLU A 62 4.02 -7.50 -30.00
N GLU A 63 3.06 -7.10 -30.82
CA GLU A 63 2.81 -5.70 -31.16
C GLU A 63 2.32 -4.90 -29.94
N GLN A 64 1.35 -5.43 -29.19
CA GLN A 64 0.84 -4.81 -27.97
C GLN A 64 1.92 -4.67 -26.89
N VAL A 65 2.85 -5.63 -26.81
CA VAL A 65 3.96 -5.62 -25.85
C VAL A 65 4.89 -4.42 -26.06
N LEU A 66 5.10 -3.96 -27.30
CA LEU A 66 5.97 -2.82 -27.57
C LEU A 66 5.38 -1.54 -26.95
N THR A 67 4.12 -1.24 -27.26
CA THR A 67 3.42 -0.07 -26.71
C THR A 67 3.24 -0.18 -25.20
N PHE A 68 2.93 -1.37 -24.68
CA PHE A 68 2.85 -1.61 -23.24
C PHE A 68 4.17 -1.30 -22.52
N ARG A 69 5.32 -1.66 -23.10
CA ARG A 69 6.63 -1.39 -22.49
C ARG A 69 6.89 0.10 -22.35
N GLU A 70 6.47 0.91 -23.31
CA GLU A 70 6.63 2.37 -23.27
C GLU A 70 5.76 2.98 -22.18
N ALA A 71 4.47 2.63 -22.14
CA ALA A 71 3.53 3.03 -21.10
C ALA A 71 4.06 2.65 -19.70
N ASN A 72 4.49 1.41 -19.54
CA ASN A 72 5.01 0.90 -18.26
C ASN A 72 6.32 1.59 -17.86
N ARG A 73 7.22 1.90 -18.80
CA ARG A 73 8.44 2.67 -18.51
C ARG A 73 8.10 4.09 -18.05
N ALA A 74 7.16 4.76 -18.71
CA ALA A 74 6.73 6.10 -18.34
C ALA A 74 6.10 6.11 -16.94
N PHE A 75 5.17 5.19 -16.68
CA PHE A 75 4.56 5.00 -15.37
C PHE A 75 5.61 4.75 -14.28
N ASN A 76 6.53 3.79 -14.49
CA ASN A 76 7.54 3.45 -13.49
C ASN A 76 8.48 4.62 -13.16
N ARG A 77 8.86 5.45 -14.15
CA ARG A 77 9.65 6.67 -13.88
C ARG A 77 8.87 7.66 -13.01
N LYS A 78 7.60 7.91 -13.33
CA LYS A 78 6.72 8.82 -12.57
C LYS A 78 6.50 8.29 -11.15
N ALA A 79 6.14 7.02 -11.02
CA ALA A 79 5.93 6.35 -9.74
C ALA A 79 7.19 6.38 -8.87
N GLN A 80 8.37 6.08 -9.42
CA GLN A 80 9.64 6.11 -8.68
C GLN A 80 9.98 7.51 -8.16
N SER A 81 9.70 8.56 -8.95
CA SER A 81 9.90 9.94 -8.50
C SER A 81 8.97 10.29 -7.34
N ILE A 82 7.69 9.91 -7.43
CA ILE A 82 6.68 10.16 -6.39
C ILE A 82 6.99 9.38 -5.10
N THR A 83 7.31 8.09 -5.21
CA THR A 83 7.64 7.26 -4.03
C THR A 83 8.92 7.73 -3.35
N GLY A 84 9.91 8.20 -4.12
CA GLY A 84 11.11 8.84 -3.57
C GLY A 84 10.77 10.11 -2.77
N ARG A 85 9.85 10.94 -3.24
CA ARG A 85 9.38 12.12 -2.49
C ARG A 85 8.62 11.73 -1.23
N LEU A 86 7.72 10.75 -1.32
CA LEU A 86 7.00 10.23 -0.16
C LEU A 86 7.95 9.72 0.94
N ASP A 87 9.03 9.03 0.58
CA ASP A 87 10.05 8.58 1.54
C ASP A 87 10.74 9.76 2.24
N ILE A 88 11.13 10.79 1.48
CA ILE A 88 11.72 12.02 2.04
C ILE A 88 10.74 12.71 3.00
N LEU A 89 9.47 12.86 2.60
CA LEU A 89 8.45 13.52 3.42
C LEU A 89 8.15 12.75 4.71
N ARG A 90 8.05 11.41 4.64
CA ARG A 90 7.86 10.57 5.82
C ARG A 90 9.03 10.67 6.78
N LYS A 91 10.27 10.68 6.27
CA LYS A 91 11.47 10.89 7.10
C LYS A 91 11.47 12.25 7.78
N ARG A 92 11.09 13.33 7.05
CA ARG A 92 10.92 14.67 7.63
C ARG A 92 9.85 14.68 8.72
N MET A 93 8.72 14.03 8.50
CA MET A 93 7.63 13.95 9.48
C MET A 93 8.06 13.19 10.73
N VAL A 94 8.80 12.08 10.60
CA VAL A 94 9.37 11.37 11.75
C VAL A 94 10.36 12.25 12.50
N ALA A 95 11.26 12.94 11.79
CA ALA A 95 12.23 13.83 12.41
C ALA A 95 11.54 14.93 13.25
N GLU A 96 10.51 15.57 12.67
CA GLU A 96 9.71 16.60 13.34
C GLU A 96 8.99 16.06 14.60
N LEU A 97 8.35 14.89 14.49
CA LEU A 97 7.69 14.21 15.62
C LEU A 97 8.65 13.87 16.76
N THR A 98 9.93 13.59 16.44
CA THR A 98 10.95 13.22 17.43
C THR A 98 11.76 14.41 17.96
N SER A 99 11.49 15.63 17.48
CA SER A 99 12.19 16.82 17.93
C SER A 99 11.72 17.25 19.33
N GLU A 100 12.57 17.99 20.06
CA GLU A 100 12.25 18.47 21.41
C GLU A 100 11.10 19.51 21.41
N ALA A 101 10.89 20.19 20.28
CA ALA A 101 9.88 21.23 20.10
C ALA A 101 9.06 20.97 18.83
N ALA A 102 8.41 19.81 18.77
CA ALA A 102 7.57 19.44 17.64
C ALA A 102 6.49 20.51 17.36
N ASP A 103 6.47 21.00 16.12
CA ASP A 103 5.57 22.03 15.63
C ASP A 103 4.36 21.39 14.91
N PRO A 104 3.14 21.51 15.48
CA PRO A 104 1.93 20.98 14.87
C PRO A 104 1.66 21.55 13.46
N GLN A 105 2.08 22.79 13.17
CA GLN A 105 1.86 23.41 11.87
C GLN A 105 2.76 22.79 10.80
N GLN A 106 4.02 22.51 11.12
CA GLN A 106 4.93 21.80 10.21
C GLN A 106 4.48 20.36 9.97
N LEU A 107 4.00 19.66 11.00
CA LEU A 107 3.41 18.32 10.85
C LEU A 107 2.17 18.33 9.95
N ALA A 108 1.30 19.33 10.08
CA ALA A 108 0.14 19.49 9.21
C ALA A 108 0.54 19.75 7.75
N GLN A 109 1.56 20.59 7.53
CA GLN A 109 2.09 20.84 6.20
C GLN A 109 2.68 19.57 5.57
N LEU A 110 3.50 18.81 6.32
CA LEU A 110 4.07 17.55 5.86
C LEU A 110 3.00 16.51 5.52
N ALA A 111 1.93 16.45 6.33
CA ALA A 111 0.78 15.58 6.05
C ALA A 111 0.06 15.97 4.74
N ASN A 112 -0.12 17.27 4.49
CA ASN A 112 -0.71 17.75 3.24
C ASN A 112 0.18 17.42 2.03
N GLU A 113 1.49 17.66 2.13
CA GLU A 113 2.46 17.33 1.08
C GLU A 113 2.45 15.82 0.77
N ILE A 114 2.34 14.97 1.79
CA ILE A 114 2.18 13.51 1.62
C ILE A 114 0.88 13.18 0.89
N GLY A 115 -0.23 13.84 1.26
CA GLY A 115 -1.53 13.68 0.61
C GLY A 115 -1.48 14.02 -0.88
N GLU A 116 -0.85 15.14 -1.25
CA GLU A 116 -0.66 15.56 -2.64
C GLU A 116 0.15 14.54 -3.45
N GLU A 117 1.23 13.98 -2.89
CA GLU A 117 2.02 12.96 -3.58
C GLU A 117 1.23 11.64 -3.71
N HIS A 118 0.38 11.27 -2.75
CA HIS A 118 -0.54 10.14 -2.88
C HIS A 118 -1.60 10.37 -3.98
N GLU A 119 -2.13 11.58 -4.10
CA GLU A 119 -3.02 11.96 -5.21
C GLU A 119 -2.29 11.81 -6.56
N ARG A 120 -1.08 12.35 -6.67
CA ARG A 120 -0.25 12.24 -7.90
C ARG A 120 0.00 10.80 -8.29
N LEU A 121 0.24 9.91 -7.32
CA LEU A 121 0.44 8.48 -7.57
C LEU A 121 -0.85 7.84 -8.11
N LYS A 122 -2.00 8.12 -7.50
CA LYS A 122 -3.30 7.62 -7.97
C LYS A 122 -3.62 8.08 -9.38
N MET A 123 -3.35 9.35 -9.69
CA MET A 123 -3.51 9.89 -11.05
C MET A 123 -2.57 9.20 -12.04
N ALA A 124 -1.29 8.98 -11.69
CA ALA A 124 -0.36 8.22 -12.53
C ALA A 124 -0.84 6.80 -12.81
N THR A 125 -1.42 6.12 -11.82
CA THR A 125 -2.01 4.78 -11.96
C THR A 125 -3.24 4.80 -12.87
N ALA A 126 -4.10 5.81 -12.75
CA ALA A 126 -5.26 5.98 -13.63
C ALA A 126 -4.83 6.26 -15.08
N ASP A 127 -3.86 7.15 -15.29
CA ASP A 127 -3.28 7.44 -16.62
C ASP A 127 -2.75 6.15 -17.27
N PHE A 128 -1.97 5.35 -16.51
CA PHE A 128 -1.42 4.09 -16.98
C PHE A 128 -2.52 3.07 -17.33
N TYR A 129 -3.58 2.95 -16.52
CA TYR A 129 -4.72 2.09 -16.84
C TYR A 129 -5.36 2.49 -18.17
N LEU A 130 -5.63 3.80 -18.36
CA LEU A 130 -6.27 4.30 -19.57
C LEU A 130 -5.39 4.05 -20.80
N GLU A 131 -4.09 4.28 -20.70
CA GLU A 131 -3.13 4.02 -21.77
C GLU A 131 -3.11 2.55 -22.17
N VAL A 132 -2.96 1.63 -21.20
CA VAL A 132 -2.97 0.18 -21.47
C VAL A 132 -4.33 -0.29 -22.00
N LYS A 133 -5.43 0.32 -21.55
CA LYS A 133 -6.77 -0.01 -22.04
C LYS A 133 -6.93 0.27 -23.54
N THR A 134 -6.24 1.26 -24.10
CA THR A 134 -6.31 1.59 -25.54
C THR A 134 -5.70 0.53 -26.44
N ILE A 135 -4.72 -0.24 -25.94
CA ILE A 135 -4.04 -1.27 -26.71
C ILE A 135 -4.67 -2.66 -26.52
N CYS A 136 -5.56 -2.83 -25.55
CA CYS A 136 -6.22 -4.10 -25.26
C CYS A 136 -7.43 -4.37 -26.16
N ASP A 137 -7.66 -5.64 -26.50
CA ASP A 137 -8.95 -6.11 -27.01
C ASP A 137 -10.00 -6.23 -25.90
N ASP A 138 -11.25 -6.54 -26.25
CA ASP A 138 -12.36 -6.58 -25.29
C ASP A 138 -12.17 -7.63 -24.19
N THR A 139 -11.59 -8.79 -24.51
CA THR A 139 -11.29 -9.83 -23.50
C THR A 139 -10.16 -9.37 -22.57
N GLN A 140 -9.14 -8.71 -23.12
CA GLN A 140 -8.02 -8.17 -22.36
C GLN A 140 -8.45 -7.01 -21.44
N LYS A 141 -9.40 -6.17 -21.87
CA LYS A 141 -9.95 -5.07 -21.05
C LYS A 141 -10.62 -5.57 -19.77
N GLU A 142 -11.34 -6.69 -19.84
CA GLU A 142 -11.96 -7.31 -18.66
C GLU A 142 -10.90 -7.79 -17.66
N LYS A 143 -9.86 -8.47 -18.15
CA LYS A 143 -8.72 -8.90 -17.32
C LYS A 143 -7.99 -7.72 -16.70
N LEU A 144 -7.76 -6.66 -17.49
CA LEU A 144 -7.12 -5.42 -17.04
C LEU A 144 -7.90 -4.77 -15.89
N ALA A 145 -9.22 -4.69 -16.02
CA ALA A 145 -10.09 -4.17 -14.95
C ALA A 145 -9.96 -5.01 -13.66
N GLY A 146 -9.91 -6.34 -13.77
CA GLY A 146 -9.70 -7.23 -12.64
C GLY A 146 -8.36 -7.00 -11.91
N ILE A 147 -7.27 -6.84 -12.67
CA ILE A 147 -5.94 -6.55 -12.12
C ILE A 147 -5.95 -5.22 -11.35
N PHE A 148 -6.48 -4.16 -11.95
CA PHE A 148 -6.48 -2.83 -11.33
C PHE A 148 -7.40 -2.72 -10.12
N ARG A 149 -8.52 -3.46 -10.09
CA ARG A 149 -9.36 -3.54 -8.88
C ARG A 149 -8.56 -4.08 -7.69
N SER A 150 -7.83 -5.18 -7.88
CA SER A 150 -6.99 -5.74 -6.83
C SER A 150 -5.86 -4.80 -6.39
N LEU A 151 -5.28 -4.02 -7.31
CA LEU A 151 -4.22 -3.06 -6.98
C LEU A 151 -4.73 -1.90 -6.14
N LEU A 152 -5.87 -1.32 -6.52
CA LEU A 152 -6.47 -0.19 -5.81
C LEU A 152 -6.99 -0.58 -4.42
N ASP A 153 -7.52 -1.79 -4.25
CA ASP A 153 -7.99 -2.30 -2.96
C ASP A 153 -6.84 -2.60 -1.97
N SER A 154 -5.60 -2.74 -2.46
CA SER A 154 -4.43 -3.14 -1.65
C SER A 154 -3.72 -1.96 -0.99
N ASP A 155 -3.75 -0.77 -1.61
CA ASP A 155 -3.03 0.43 -1.16
C ASP A 155 -3.60 1.05 0.13
N GLU A 156 -4.80 0.65 0.56
CA GLU A 156 -5.43 1.15 1.80
C GLU A 156 -4.98 0.41 3.08
N LYS A 157 -4.28 -0.72 2.96
CA LYS A 157 -3.88 -1.53 4.12
C LYS A 157 -2.60 -1.00 4.74
N VAL A 158 -2.74 -0.18 5.79
CA VAL A 158 -1.62 0.30 6.61
C VAL A 158 -0.97 -0.87 7.37
N ASN A 159 0.21 -1.30 6.92
CA ASN A 159 1.01 -2.31 7.61
C ASN A 159 1.90 -1.64 8.67
N LEU A 160 1.60 -1.91 9.93
CA LEU A 160 2.43 -1.48 11.07
C LEU A 160 3.62 -2.45 11.24
N PRO A 161 4.83 -1.95 11.57
CA PRO A 161 6.03 -2.77 11.66
C PRO A 161 5.91 -3.82 12.77
N GLN A 162 5.88 -5.10 12.37
CA GLN A 162 6.05 -6.23 13.27
C GLN A 162 7.52 -6.32 13.71
N ARG A 163 7.76 -6.13 15.00
CA ARG A 163 9.11 -6.23 15.61
C ARG A 163 9.59 -7.68 15.58
N GLN A 164 10.48 -8.03 14.64
CA GLN A 164 11.21 -9.30 14.63
C GLN A 164 12.30 -9.29 15.72
N PHE A 165 12.04 -9.94 16.85
CA PHE A 165 13.07 -10.21 17.85
C PHE A 165 13.88 -11.45 17.40
N ARG A 166 15.07 -11.19 16.86
CA ARG A 166 16.07 -12.19 16.48
C ARG A 166 16.71 -12.78 17.75
N HIS A 167 16.22 -13.93 18.21
CA HIS A 167 16.81 -14.63 19.35
C HIS A 167 18.13 -15.29 18.92
N LYS A 168 19.26 -14.67 19.31
CA LYS A 168 20.60 -15.24 19.19
C LYS A 168 20.77 -16.28 20.29
N ASN A 169 20.51 -17.55 19.98
CA ASN A 169 20.85 -18.63 20.90
C ASN A 169 22.37 -18.83 20.90
N ARG A 170 23.00 -18.68 22.06
CA ARG A 170 24.26 -19.36 22.37
C ARG A 170 23.95 -20.51 23.35
N PRO A 171 24.68 -21.63 23.25
CA PRO A 171 24.45 -22.84 24.01
C PRO A 171 24.69 -22.66 25.51
#